data_AF-A0A7S0JD81-F1
#
_entry.id   AF-A0A7S0JD81-F1
#
_cell.length_a   1.000
_cell.length_b   1.000
_cell.length_c   1.000
_cell.angle_alpha   90.00
_cell.angle_beta   90.00
_cell.angle_gamma   90.00
#
_symmetry.space_group_name_H-M   'P 1'
#
loop_
_entity.id
_entity.type
_entity.pdbx_description
1 polymer ?
#
loop_
_entity_poly.entity_id
_entity_poly.type
_entity_poly.pdbx_seq_one_letter_code
_entity_poly.pdbx_strand_id
1 'polypeptide(L)'
;ELLNSQQQHALPVDEGVCACLIGLLADQRCYFQLQDLIERRVLPDSAAMVAQLLELTPHYEDAFELALDMLRRIGSPAATDAALHLLLKQGKLLASCRLIRQQRLFSCSPKPLLEAAAARDADLFRAVYLFFVQRNEVWRGSAAFLPEEGCEDFTALFEQRE
;
A
#
# COMPACT_ATOMS: atom_id res chain seq x y z
N GLU A 1 -3.48 25.68 15.12
CA GLU A 1 -2.41 26.53 15.69
C GLU A 1 -1.36 25.74 16.45
N LEU A 2 -1.73 24.83 17.35
CA LEU A 2 -0.78 24.02 18.13
C LEU A 2 0.17 23.16 17.26
N LEU A 3 -0.34 22.43 16.26
CA LEU A 3 0.51 21.64 15.35
C LEU A 3 1.47 22.52 14.53
N ASN A 4 0.98 23.63 13.97
CA ASN A 4 1.82 24.59 13.24
C ASN A 4 2.91 25.20 14.13
N SER A 5 2.58 25.52 15.39
CA SER A 5 3.55 26.03 16.35
C SER A 5 4.60 24.96 16.71
N GLN A 6 4.18 23.71 16.92
CA GLN A 6 5.12 22.61 17.18
C GLN A 6 6.09 22.38 16.02
N GLN A 7 5.61 22.45 14.79
CA GLN A 7 6.46 22.36 13.61
C GLN A 7 7.43 23.54 13.46
N GLN A 8 6.93 24.76 13.68
CA GLN A 8 7.76 25.97 13.62
C GLN A 8 8.84 25.99 14.70
N HIS A 9 8.62 25.33 15.83
CA HIS A 9 9.56 25.26 16.95
C HIS A 9 10.30 23.92 17.07
N ALA A 10 10.19 23.03 16.08
CA ALA A 10 10.77 21.68 16.09
C ALA A 10 10.47 20.88 17.38
N LEU A 11 9.30 21.11 17.98
CA LEU A 11 8.83 20.34 19.11
C LEU A 11 8.36 18.96 18.60
N PRO A 12 8.57 17.88 19.38
CA PRO A 12 8.10 16.57 18.98
C PRO A 12 6.58 16.62 18.82
N VAL A 13 6.12 16.35 17.59
CA VAL A 13 4.69 16.23 17.30
C VAL A 13 4.22 14.91 17.92
N ASP A 14 3.21 15.00 18.79
CA ASP A 14 2.63 13.83 19.44
C ASP A 14 1.88 12.97 18.41
N GLU A 15 2.41 11.79 18.11
CA GLU A 15 1.80 10.85 17.15
C GLU A 15 0.37 10.46 17.55
N GLY A 16 0.06 10.42 18.84
CA GLY A 16 -1.28 10.15 19.34
C GLY A 16 -2.26 11.27 19.00
N VAL A 17 -1.82 12.52 19.10
CA VAL A 17 -2.65 13.68 18.69
C VAL A 17 -2.90 13.67 17.19
N CYS A 18 -1.89 13.34 16.38
CA CYS A 18 -2.04 13.19 14.93
C CYS A 18 -3.02 12.07 14.57
N ALA A 19 -2.90 10.91 15.22
CA ALA A 19 -3.81 9.78 15.03
C ALA A 19 -5.27 10.16 15.36
N CYS A 20 -5.49 10.82 16.51
CA CYS A 20 -6.81 11.30 16.89
C CYS A 20 -7.36 12.33 15.88
N LEU A 21 -6.52 13.23 15.36
CA LEU A 21 -6.94 14.22 14.38
C LEU A 21 -7.37 13.57 13.05
N ILE A 22 -6.61 12.61 12.54
CA ILE A 22 -6.99 11.86 11.33
C ILE A 22 -8.31 11.13 11.56
N GLY A 23 -8.45 10.44 12.70
CA GLY A 23 -9.69 9.75 13.06
C GLY A 23 -10.90 10.67 13.09
N LEU A 24 -10.81 11.82 13.76
CA LEU A 24 -11.88 12.81 13.84
C LEU A 24 -12.25 13.39 12.47
N LEU A 25 -11.26 13.72 11.65
CA LEU A 25 -11.51 14.24 10.30
C LEU A 25 -12.15 13.17 9.40
N ALA A 26 -11.74 11.91 9.53
CA ALA A 26 -12.35 10.80 8.83
C ALA A 26 -13.80 10.56 9.25
N ASP A 27 -14.08 10.57 10.56
CA ASP A 27 -15.43 10.41 11.11
C ASP A 27 -16.39 11.50 10.63
N GLN A 28 -15.89 12.74 10.53
CA GLN A 28 -16.65 13.89 10.03
C GLN A 28 -16.64 14.02 8.50
N ARG A 29 -15.95 13.13 7.78
CA ARG A 29 -15.76 13.18 6.31
C ARG A 29 -15.12 14.49 5.81
N CYS A 30 -14.30 15.12 6.64
CA CYS A 30 -13.55 16.33 6.35
C CYS A 30 -12.27 16.03 5.54
N TYR A 31 -12.41 15.34 4.41
CA TYR A 31 -11.27 14.83 3.63
C TYR A 31 -10.43 15.93 2.99
N PHE A 32 -11.05 17.05 2.62
CA PHE A 32 -10.32 18.20 2.07
C PHE A 32 -9.34 18.79 3.11
N GLN A 33 -9.79 18.92 4.36
CA GLN A 33 -8.94 19.41 5.45
C GLN A 33 -7.82 18.40 5.76
N LEU A 34 -8.13 17.10 5.74
CA LEU A 34 -7.13 16.05 5.90
C LEU A 34 -6.04 16.14 4.82
N GLN A 35 -6.45 16.30 3.56
CA GLN A 35 -5.52 16.46 2.44
C GLN A 35 -4.64 17.70 2.61
N ASP A 36 -5.21 18.87 2.91
CA ASP A 36 -4.46 20.11 3.15
C ASP A 36 -3.40 19.95 4.24
N LEU A 37 -3.76 19.30 5.35
CA LEU A 37 -2.83 19.05 6.46
C LEU A 37 -1.66 18.15 6.07
N ILE A 38 -1.89 17.15 5.22
CA ILE A 38 -0.84 16.25 4.74
C ILE A 38 0.05 16.95 3.72
N GLU A 39 -0.53 17.66 2.76
CA GLU A 39 0.21 18.36 1.70
C GLU A 39 1.09 19.48 2.26
N ARG A 40 0.57 20.25 3.23
CA ARG A 40 1.31 21.31 3.93
C ARG A 40 2.27 20.78 4.99
N ARG A 41 2.36 19.45 5.12
CA ARG A 41 3.22 18.73 6.06
C ARG A 41 2.92 18.98 7.52
N VAL A 42 1.73 19.48 7.86
CA VAL A 42 1.33 19.71 9.26
C VAL A 42 1.35 18.41 10.07
N LEU A 43 1.00 17.30 9.40
CA LEU A 43 1.14 15.96 9.94
C LEU A 43 2.53 15.38 9.58
N PRO A 44 3.26 14.79 10.54
CA PRO A 44 4.56 14.19 10.27
C PRO A 44 4.41 12.94 9.40
N ASP A 45 5.38 12.71 8.51
CA ASP A 45 5.44 11.49 7.71
C ASP A 45 5.85 10.32 8.61
N SER A 46 4.96 9.34 8.84
CA SER A 46 5.26 8.15 9.63
C SER A 46 4.54 6.90 9.13
N ALA A 47 5.06 5.72 9.47
CA ALA A 47 4.43 4.45 9.09
C ALA A 47 3.03 4.30 9.72
N ALA A 48 2.80 4.85 10.92
CA ALA A 48 1.50 4.85 11.57
C ALA A 48 0.47 5.70 10.80
N MET A 49 0.88 6.87 10.30
CA MET A 49 0.01 7.73 9.47
C MET A 49 -0.33 7.07 8.13
N VAL A 50 0.65 6.42 7.49
CA VAL A 50 0.41 5.62 6.28
C VAL A 50 -0.64 4.53 6.54
N ALA A 51 -0.50 3.78 7.63
CA ALA A 51 -1.44 2.71 7.97
C ALA A 51 -2.87 3.25 8.12
N GLN A 52 -3.06 4.37 8.82
CA GLN A 52 -4.36 5.01 8.98
C GLN A 52 -4.94 5.47 7.64
N LEU A 53 -4.14 6.08 6.76
CA LEU A 53 -4.60 6.48 5.42
C LEU A 53 -5.03 5.27 4.57
N LEU A 54 -4.32 4.15 4.67
CA LEU A 54 -4.69 2.92 3.98
C LEU A 54 -5.98 2.30 4.52
N GLU A 55 -6.29 2.50 5.81
CA GLU A 55 -7.59 2.11 6.38
C GLU A 55 -8.74 2.95 5.83
N LEU A 56 -8.50 4.23 5.52
CA LEU A 56 -9.50 5.15 4.99
C LEU A 56 -9.83 4.97 3.51
N THR A 57 -9.03 4.21 2.75
CA THR A 57 -9.21 4.00 1.30
C THR A 57 -10.62 3.58 0.86
N PRO A 58 -11.41 2.78 1.61
CA PRO A 58 -12.78 2.42 1.22
C PRO A 58 -13.77 3.59 1.24
N HIS A 59 -13.46 4.66 1.97
CA HIS A 59 -14.35 5.82 2.14
C HIS A 59 -13.78 7.09 1.49
N TYR A 60 -12.47 7.11 1.24
CA TYR A 60 -11.76 8.22 0.65
C TYR A 60 -10.73 7.68 -0.36
N GLU A 61 -11.06 7.77 -1.65
CA GLU A 61 -10.26 7.17 -2.73
C GLU A 61 -8.82 7.74 -2.76
N ASP A 62 -8.67 9.04 -2.57
CA ASP A 62 -7.36 9.72 -2.59
C ASP A 62 -6.49 9.38 -1.37
N ALA A 63 -7.05 8.76 -0.32
CA ALA A 63 -6.28 8.32 0.84
C ALA A 63 -5.15 7.37 0.45
N PHE A 64 -5.36 6.56 -0.61
CA PHE A 64 -4.32 5.67 -1.10
C PHE A 64 -3.14 6.44 -1.69
N GLU A 65 -3.40 7.43 -2.55
CA GLU A 65 -2.33 8.22 -3.15
C GLU A 65 -1.62 9.08 -2.09
N LEU A 66 -2.35 9.61 -1.10
CA LEU A 66 -1.73 10.29 0.04
C LEU A 66 -0.82 9.37 0.87
N ALA A 67 -1.23 8.12 1.10
CA ALA A 67 -0.41 7.13 1.80
C ALA A 67 0.87 6.80 1.01
N LEU A 68 0.76 6.66 -0.31
CA LEU A 68 1.90 6.41 -1.18
C LEU A 68 2.86 7.59 -1.22
N ASP A 69 2.33 8.80 -1.33
CA ASP A 69 3.11 10.02 -1.30
C ASP A 69 3.88 10.11 0.00
N MET A 70 3.23 9.82 1.12
CA MET A 70 3.90 9.72 2.41
C MET A 70 4.98 8.65 2.45
N LEU A 71 4.72 7.43 1.94
CA LEU A 71 5.74 6.37 1.85
C LEU A 71 6.96 6.78 1.00
N ARG A 72 6.73 7.42 -0.15
CA ARG A 72 7.82 7.90 -1.03
C ARG A 72 8.74 8.88 -0.31
N ARG A 73 8.17 9.69 0.58
CA ARG A 73 8.91 10.70 1.34
C ARG A 73 9.64 10.13 2.54
N ILE A 74 9.04 9.14 3.21
CA ILE A 74 9.70 8.36 4.27
C ILE A 74 10.91 7.62 3.67
N GLY A 75 10.75 7.03 2.48
CA GLY A 75 11.83 6.34 1.75
C GLY A 75 12.36 5.08 2.44
N SER A 76 11.70 4.63 3.52
CA SER A 76 12.13 3.47 4.31
C SER A 76 11.52 2.18 3.76
N PRO A 77 12.33 1.17 3.40
CA PRO A 77 11.82 -0.11 2.91
C PRO A 77 10.94 -0.81 3.97
N ALA A 78 11.27 -0.68 5.25
CA ALA A 78 10.49 -1.25 6.35
C ALA A 78 9.07 -0.68 6.43
N ALA A 79 8.89 0.61 6.13
CA ALA A 79 7.57 1.23 6.10
C ALA A 79 6.74 0.71 4.91
N THR A 80 7.38 0.53 3.75
CA THR A 80 6.74 -0.01 2.56
C THR A 80 6.32 -1.48 2.75
N ASP A 81 7.17 -2.29 3.38
CA ASP A 81 6.85 -3.69 3.71
C ASP A 81 5.68 -3.77 4.68
N ALA A 82 5.67 -2.92 5.72
CA ALA A 82 4.56 -2.84 6.67
C ALA A 82 3.24 -2.46 5.98
N ALA A 83 3.28 -1.49 5.05
CA ALA A 83 2.13 -1.09 4.25
C ALA A 83 1.62 -2.24 3.36
N LEU A 84 2.53 -2.96 2.69
CA LEU A 84 2.18 -4.12 1.86
C LEU A 84 1.52 -5.23 2.69
N HIS A 85 2.08 -5.52 3.88
CA HIS A 85 1.50 -6.48 4.81
C HIS A 85 0.10 -6.06 5.30
N LEU A 86 -0.13 -4.78 5.56
CA LEU A 86 -1.43 -4.26 5.95
C LEU A 86 -2.46 -4.45 4.84
N LEU A 87 -2.12 -4.09 3.59
CA LEU A 87 -3.01 -4.25 2.44
C LEU A 87 -3.37 -5.72 2.19
N LEU A 88 -2.39 -6.63 2.34
CA LEU A 88 -2.62 -8.07 2.27
C LEU A 88 -3.60 -8.55 3.34
N LYS A 89 -3.42 -8.13 4.60
CA LYS A 89 -4.33 -8.47 5.71
C LYS A 89 -5.76 -7.97 5.48
N GLN A 90 -5.90 -6.79 4.86
CA GLN A 90 -7.20 -6.22 4.49
C GLN A 90 -7.79 -6.85 3.22
N GLY A 91 -7.07 -7.76 2.54
CA GLY A 91 -7.48 -8.37 1.29
C GLY A 91 -7.52 -7.41 0.09
N LYS A 92 -6.83 -6.27 0.17
CA LYS A 92 -6.77 -5.24 -0.88
C LYS A 92 -5.70 -5.58 -1.93
N LEU A 93 -5.84 -6.72 -2.61
CA LEU A 93 -4.80 -7.29 -3.48
C LEU A 93 -4.39 -6.38 -4.65
N LEU A 94 -5.35 -5.73 -5.32
CA LEU A 94 -5.03 -4.80 -6.42
C LEU A 94 -4.28 -3.55 -5.94
N ALA A 95 -4.60 -3.08 -4.73
CA ALA A 95 -3.88 -1.99 -4.11
C ALA A 95 -2.44 -2.41 -3.77
N SER A 96 -2.23 -3.64 -3.29
CA SER A 96 -0.90 -4.23 -3.09
C SER A 96 -0.10 -4.27 -4.40
N CYS A 97 -0.68 -4.73 -5.51
CA CYS A 97 -0.03 -4.71 -6.83
C CYS A 97 0.34 -3.28 -7.26
N ARG A 98 -0.54 -2.31 -7.04
CA ARG A 98 -0.29 -0.89 -7.35
C ARG A 98 0.89 -0.35 -6.53
N LEU A 99 0.93 -0.64 -5.23
CA LEU A 99 2.03 -0.28 -4.33
C LEU A 99 3.36 -0.88 -4.81
N ILE A 100 3.39 -2.19 -5.11
CA ILE A 100 4.58 -2.89 -5.64
C ILE A 100 5.11 -2.19 -6.89
N ARG A 101 4.22 -1.81 -7.81
CA ARG A 101 4.58 -1.13 -9.06
C ARG A 101 5.15 0.27 -8.81
N GLN A 102 4.50 1.07 -7.98
CA GLN A 102 4.93 2.46 -7.72
C GLN A 102 6.22 2.54 -6.90
N GLN A 103 6.36 1.67 -5.89
CA GLN A 103 7.54 1.62 -5.03
C GLN A 103 8.65 0.73 -5.61
N ARG A 104 8.45 0.17 -6.81
CA ARG A 104 9.47 -0.60 -7.53
C ARG A 104 10.00 -1.80 -6.72
N LEU A 105 9.09 -2.51 -6.02
CA LEU A 105 9.42 -3.62 -5.12
C LEU A 105 9.62 -4.94 -5.89
N PHE A 106 10.66 -5.04 -6.71
CA PHE A 106 10.83 -6.18 -7.63
C PHE A 106 11.24 -7.48 -6.94
N SER A 107 11.79 -7.39 -5.74
CA SER A 107 12.14 -8.54 -4.89
C SER A 107 10.96 -9.09 -4.09
N CYS A 108 9.76 -8.49 -4.18
CA CYS A 108 8.61 -8.98 -3.43
C CYS A 108 8.22 -10.40 -3.89
N SER A 109 7.93 -11.28 -2.93
CA SER A 109 7.44 -12.62 -3.22
C SER A 109 6.03 -12.56 -3.79
N PRO A 110 5.76 -13.17 -4.96
CA PRO A 110 4.42 -13.23 -5.54
C PRO A 110 3.43 -14.10 -4.76
N LYS A 111 3.97 -15.13 -4.08
CA LYS A 111 3.20 -16.23 -3.50
C LYS A 111 2.07 -15.78 -2.56
N PRO A 112 2.29 -14.88 -1.57
CA PRO A 112 1.22 -14.46 -0.66
C PRO A 112 0.05 -13.76 -1.37
N LEU A 113 0.33 -12.99 -2.42
CA LEU A 113 -0.72 -12.34 -3.21
C LEU A 113 -1.47 -13.36 -4.09
N LEU A 114 -0.75 -14.29 -4.71
CA LEU A 114 -1.34 -15.33 -5.56
C LEU A 114 -2.21 -16.29 -4.76
N GLU A 115 -1.76 -16.72 -3.57
CA GLU A 115 -2.54 -17.53 -2.64
C GLU A 115 -3.84 -16.83 -2.24
N ALA A 116 -3.72 -15.57 -1.80
CA ALA A 116 -4.87 -14.78 -1.39
C ALA A 116 -5.85 -14.52 -2.56
N ALA A 117 -5.34 -14.37 -3.79
CA ALA A 117 -6.18 -14.18 -4.97
C ALA A 117 -6.89 -15.47 -5.38
N ALA A 118 -6.17 -16.60 -5.40
CA ALA A 118 -6.68 -17.92 -5.75
C ALA A 118 -7.83 -18.38 -4.83
N ALA A 119 -7.77 -18.01 -3.55
CA ALA A 119 -8.80 -18.31 -2.55
C ALA A 119 -10.06 -17.44 -2.67
N ARG A 120 -10.02 -16.33 -3.41
CA ARG A 120 -11.14 -15.39 -3.52
C ARG A 120 -11.98 -15.61 -4.77
N ASP A 121 -11.38 -15.44 -5.94
CA ASP A 121 -12.09 -15.45 -7.20
C ASP A 121 -11.14 -15.68 -8.40
N ALA A 122 -11.67 -16.25 -9.48
CA ALA A 122 -10.91 -16.58 -10.68
C ALA A 122 -10.42 -15.33 -11.44
N ASP A 123 -11.26 -14.28 -11.55
CA ASP A 123 -10.87 -13.05 -12.26
C ASP A 123 -9.79 -12.29 -11.49
N LEU A 124 -9.93 -12.23 -10.16
CA LEU A 124 -8.92 -11.61 -9.30
C LEU A 124 -7.59 -12.37 -9.35
N PHE A 125 -7.64 -13.70 -9.29
CA PHE A 125 -6.46 -14.55 -9.46
C PHE A 125 -5.76 -14.27 -10.79
N ARG A 126 -6.52 -14.27 -11.89
CA ARG A 126 -5.99 -13.97 -13.23
C ARG A 126 -5.34 -12.59 -13.29
N ALA A 127 -5.97 -11.57 -12.72
CA ALA A 127 -5.41 -10.21 -12.72
C ALA A 127 -4.08 -10.13 -11.95
N VAL A 128 -4.01 -10.75 -10.77
CA VAL A 128 -2.78 -10.77 -9.94
C VAL A 128 -1.69 -11.62 -10.60
N TYR A 129 -2.05 -12.75 -11.20
CA TYR A 129 -1.12 -13.61 -11.94
C TYR A 129 -0.49 -12.86 -13.13
N LEU A 130 -1.32 -12.26 -13.98
CA LEU A 130 -0.85 -11.49 -15.14
C LEU A 130 -0.01 -10.28 -14.72
N PHE A 131 -0.32 -9.64 -13.59
CA PHE A 131 0.52 -8.58 -13.03
C PHE A 131 1.95 -9.08 -12.74
N PHE A 132 2.11 -10.26 -12.13
CA PHE A 132 3.43 -10.81 -11.84
C PHE A 132 4.15 -11.33 -13.08
N VAL A 133 3.42 -11.88 -14.05
CA VAL A 133 3.98 -12.25 -15.37
C VAL A 133 4.54 -11.01 -16.07
N GLN A 134 3.75 -9.94 -16.16
CA GLN A 134 4.18 -8.67 -16.75
C GLN A 134 5.37 -8.07 -15.98
N ARG A 135 5.36 -8.15 -14.65
CA ARG A 135 6.52 -7.75 -13.82
C ARG A 135 7.75 -8.56 -14.21
N ASN A 136 7.66 -9.88 -14.28
CA ASN A 136 8.80 -10.72 -14.60
C ASN A 136 9.33 -10.42 -16.01
N GLU A 137 8.44 -10.22 -16.99
CA GLU A 137 8.82 -9.88 -18.37
C GLU A 137 9.56 -8.53 -18.44
N VAL A 138 9.01 -7.47 -17.84
CA VAL A 138 9.62 -6.13 -17.86
C VAL A 138 10.96 -6.09 -17.12
N TRP A 139 11.08 -6.80 -16.00
CA TRP A 139 12.23 -6.67 -15.10
C TRP A 139 13.31 -7.73 -15.30
N ARG A 140 12.93 -8.93 -15.75
CA ARG A 140 13.83 -10.07 -15.93
C ARG A 140 13.95 -10.52 -17.40
N GLY A 141 13.12 -9.99 -18.29
CA GLY A 141 13.08 -10.40 -19.70
C GLY A 141 12.43 -11.77 -19.93
N SER A 142 11.77 -12.34 -18.91
CA SER A 142 11.08 -13.63 -18.99
C SER A 142 9.81 -13.56 -18.16
N ALA A 143 8.70 -14.03 -18.73
CA ALA A 143 7.41 -14.12 -18.06
C ALA A 143 7.39 -15.17 -16.92
N ALA A 144 8.33 -16.11 -16.91
CA ALA A 144 8.35 -17.22 -15.96
C ALA A 144 8.64 -16.77 -14.52
N PHE A 145 8.01 -17.45 -13.57
CA PHE A 145 8.39 -17.39 -12.16
C PHE A 145 9.71 -18.12 -11.94
N LEU A 146 10.52 -17.64 -10.99
CA LEU A 146 11.73 -18.34 -10.60
C LEU A 146 11.39 -19.55 -9.73
N PRO A 147 12.15 -20.65 -9.80
CA PRO A 147 11.91 -21.84 -8.96
C PRO A 147 11.86 -21.52 -7.46
N GLU A 148 12.73 -20.61 -7.00
CA GLU A 148 12.77 -20.16 -5.61
C GLU A 148 11.52 -19.36 -5.16
N GLU A 149 10.73 -18.82 -6.11
CA GLU A 149 9.46 -18.16 -5.79
C GLU A 149 8.36 -19.18 -5.47
N GLY A 150 8.56 -20.47 -5.80
CA GLY A 150 7.65 -21.56 -5.44
C GLY A 150 6.22 -21.36 -5.94
N CYS A 151 6.08 -20.83 -7.17
CA CYS A 151 4.81 -20.47 -7.79
C CYS A 151 4.33 -21.46 -8.87
N GLU A 152 4.95 -22.64 -8.96
CA GLU A 152 4.63 -23.69 -9.94
C GLU A 152 3.15 -24.10 -9.88
N ASP A 153 2.61 -24.25 -8.66
CA ASP A 153 1.20 -24.58 -8.42
C ASP A 153 0.25 -23.54 -9.03
N PHE A 154 0.62 -22.25 -9.00
CA PHE A 154 -0.22 -21.18 -9.57
C PHE A 154 -0.15 -21.14 -11.08
N THR A 155 0.97 -21.52 -11.68
CA THR A 155 1.06 -21.68 -13.14
C THR A 155 0.15 -22.81 -13.61
N ALA A 156 0.20 -23.98 -12.96
CA ALA A 156 -0.70 -25.08 -13.26
C ALA A 156 -2.19 -24.70 -13.03
N LEU A 157 -2.48 -23.95 -11.96
CA LEU A 157 -3.83 -23.46 -11.68
C LEU A 157 -4.33 -22.47 -12.75
N PHE A 158 -3.44 -21.63 -13.27
CA PHE A 158 -3.76 -20.70 -14.34
C PHE A 158 -4.09 -21.44 -15.65
N GLU A 159 -3.24 -22.41 -16.04
CA GLU A 159 -3.44 -23.23 -17.24
C GLU A 159 -4.73 -24.06 -17.20
N GLN A 160 -5.14 -24.55 -16.03
CA GLN A 160 -6.39 -25.31 -15.87
C GLN A 160 -7.66 -24.44 -15.97
N ARG A 161 -7.52 -23.11 -15.82
CA ARG A 161 -8.63 -22.15 -15.78
C ARG A 161 -8.72 -21.28 -17.04
N GLU A 162 -7.80 -21.44 -18.00
CA GLU A 162 -7.94 -20.92 -19.37
C GLU A 162 -8.91 -21.77 -20.22
#